data_AF-A0A381JA68-F1
#
_entry.id   AF-A0A381JA68-F1
#
_cell.length_a   1.000
_cell.length_b   1.000
_cell.length_c   1.000
_cell.angle_alpha   90.00
_cell.angle_beta   90.00
_cell.angle_gamma   90.00
#
_symmetry.space_group_name_H-M   'P 1'
#
loop_
_entity.id
_entity.type
_entity.pdbx_description
1 polymer ?
#
loop_
_entity_poly.entity_id
_entity_poly.type
_entity_poly.pdbx_seq_one_letter_code
_entity_poly.pdbx_strand_id
1 'polypeptide(L)'
;MNIEKLIKQLGKALASTVMQEDVTMYENIDFENVNSLTILPITLKNLILKGEYNKAENVLFNEVTKHPSKEVYSIAEDFYNILLSKSDDELIKNNFSKCEIYQGLKEIKNIIEKSKLTKS
;
A
#
# COMPACT_ATOMS: atom_id res chain seq x y z
N MET A 1 -0.88 7.11 21.82
CA MET A 1 0.22 7.21 20.84
C MET A 1 -0.28 8.11 19.70
N ASN A 2 0.31 9.29 19.49
CA ASN A 2 -0.22 10.27 18.52
C ASN A 2 0.19 9.91 17.09
N ILE A 3 -0.76 9.94 16.16
CA ILE A 3 -0.59 9.63 14.73
C ILE A 3 0.52 10.50 14.10
N GLU A 4 0.63 11.77 14.50
CA GLU A 4 1.75 12.64 14.08
C GLU A 4 3.13 12.08 14.43
N LYS A 5 3.28 11.47 15.60
CA LYS A 5 4.56 10.93 16.05
C LYS A 5 4.90 9.67 15.24
N LEU A 6 3.90 8.88 14.87
CA LEU A 6 4.04 7.73 14.01
C LEU A 6 4.50 8.17 12.61
N ILE A 7 3.81 9.14 12.00
CA ILE A 7 4.12 9.66 10.65
C ILE A 7 5.52 10.32 10.60
N LYS A 8 5.91 11.08 11.63
CA LYS A 8 7.27 11.66 11.71
C LYS A 8 8.36 10.60 11.81
N GLN A 9 8.13 9.54 12.58
CA GLN A 9 9.10 8.43 12.68
C GLN A 9 9.17 7.63 11.38
N LEU A 10 8.04 7.45 10.69
CA LEU A 10 7.93 6.83 9.38
C LEU A 10 8.71 7.62 8.31
N GLY A 11 8.44 8.92 8.17
CA GLY A 11 9.13 9.78 7.22
C GLY A 11 10.65 9.79 7.44
N LYS A 12 11.09 9.77 8.70
CA LYS A 12 12.52 9.72 9.04
C LYS A 12 13.19 8.39 8.67
N ALA A 13 12.47 7.27 8.76
CA ALA A 13 12.97 5.95 8.37
C ALA A 13 13.02 5.75 6.84
N LEU A 14 12.08 6.36 6.11
CA LEU A 14 12.03 6.38 4.65
C LEU A 14 13.14 7.25 4.04
N ALA A 15 13.37 8.44 4.61
CA ALA A 15 14.41 9.38 4.16
C ALA A 15 15.84 8.82 4.26
N SER A 16 16.08 7.88 5.18
CA SER A 16 17.37 7.20 5.31
C SER A 16 17.59 6.05 4.32
N THR A 17 16.57 5.65 3.54
CA THR A 17 16.58 4.43 2.73
C THR A 17 16.36 4.65 1.23
N VAL A 18 15.68 5.73 0.79
CA VAL A 18 15.28 5.93 -0.62
C VAL A 18 15.74 7.30 -1.15
N MET A 19 16.32 7.30 -2.36
CA MET A 19 16.73 8.49 -3.10
C MET A 19 15.52 9.42 -3.35
N GLN A 20 15.63 10.64 -2.82
CA GLN A 20 14.97 11.95 -3.05
C GLN A 20 13.62 12.11 -3.79
N GLU A 21 13.13 11.19 -4.62
CA GLU A 21 11.96 11.43 -5.48
C GLU A 21 10.61 11.07 -4.81
N ASP A 22 10.60 10.18 -3.80
CA ASP A 22 9.40 9.67 -3.12
C ASP A 22 8.92 10.49 -1.89
N VAL A 23 9.66 11.53 -1.49
CA VAL A 23 9.41 12.28 -0.23
C VAL A 23 8.24 13.26 -0.35
N THR A 24 7.87 13.65 -1.58
CA THR A 24 6.87 14.69 -1.88
C THR A 24 5.45 14.36 -1.41
N MET A 25 5.12 13.09 -1.21
CA MET A 25 3.78 12.68 -0.74
C MET A 25 3.53 13.02 0.74
N TYR A 26 4.60 13.16 1.54
CA TYR A 26 4.50 13.35 2.99
C TYR A 26 4.41 14.80 3.45
N GLU A 27 4.80 15.75 2.59
CA GLU A 27 4.83 17.18 2.93
C GLU A 27 3.45 17.85 2.85
N ASN A 28 2.46 17.23 2.22
CA ASN A 28 1.11 17.78 2.01
C ASN A 28 0.00 16.96 2.69
N ILE A 29 0.30 16.30 3.82
CA ILE A 29 -0.74 15.62 4.60
C ILE A 29 -1.39 16.66 5.53
N ASP A 30 -2.64 17.02 5.22
CA ASP A 30 -3.48 17.78 6.15
C ASP A 30 -3.88 16.87 7.32
N PHE A 31 -3.24 17.08 8.47
CA PHE A 31 -3.44 16.29 9.68
C PHE A 31 -4.81 16.48 10.33
N GLU A 32 -5.58 17.50 9.93
CA GLU A 32 -6.94 17.72 10.43
C GLU A 32 -8.01 16.93 9.65
N ASN A 33 -7.68 16.43 8.45
CA ASN A 33 -8.57 15.64 7.57
C ASN A 33 -7.95 14.31 7.13
N VAL A 34 -7.26 13.60 8.03
CA VAL A 34 -6.61 12.33 7.68
C VAL A 34 -7.64 11.24 7.42
N ASN A 35 -7.94 11.00 6.14
CA ASN A 35 -8.81 9.91 5.71
C ASN A 35 -8.03 8.57 5.69
N SER A 36 -8.73 7.44 5.83
CA SER A 36 -8.13 6.10 5.73
C SER A 36 -7.38 5.89 4.42
N LEU A 37 -7.88 6.47 3.32
CA LEU A 37 -7.25 6.49 2.00
C LEU A 37 -5.92 7.23 1.96
N THR A 38 -5.70 8.25 2.81
CA THR A 38 -4.42 8.97 2.91
C THR A 38 -3.40 8.18 3.73
N ILE A 39 -3.86 7.41 4.72
CA ILE A 39 -3.01 6.61 5.62
C ILE A 39 -2.60 5.29 4.97
N LEU A 40 -3.44 4.73 4.09
CA LEU A 40 -3.23 3.43 3.46
C LEU A 40 -1.89 3.39 2.68
N PRO A 41 -1.58 4.30 1.73
CA PRO A 41 -0.31 4.28 0.99
C PRO A 41 0.92 4.36 1.92
N ILE A 42 0.84 5.19 2.96
CA ILE A 42 1.91 5.37 3.96
C ILE A 42 2.17 4.05 4.70
N THR A 43 1.08 3.39 5.12
CA THR A 43 1.13 2.12 5.84
C THR A 43 1.73 1.03 4.96
N LEU A 44 1.32 0.95 3.70
CA LEU A 44 1.84 -0.03 2.74
C LEU A 44 3.33 0.18 2.48
N LYS A 45 3.78 1.41 2.18
CA LYS A 45 5.20 1.72 1.96
C LYS A 45 6.06 1.35 3.18
N ASN A 46 5.58 1.60 4.39
CA ASN A 46 6.28 1.20 5.61
C ASN A 46 6.40 -0.31 5.79
N LEU A 47 5.34 -1.06 5.48
CA LEU A 47 5.38 -2.52 5.56
C LEU A 47 6.32 -3.10 4.50
N ILE A 48 6.36 -2.51 3.30
CA ILE A 48 7.34 -2.85 2.28
C ILE A 48 8.76 -2.62 2.79
N LEU A 49 9.06 -1.46 3.38
CA LEU A 49 10.39 -1.20 3.94
C LEU A 49 10.83 -2.23 5.00
N LYS A 50 9.88 -2.77 5.75
CA LYS A 50 10.14 -3.77 6.79
C LYS A 50 10.24 -5.19 6.24
N GLY A 51 10.04 -5.40 4.94
CA GLY A 51 9.97 -6.73 4.33
C GLY A 51 8.68 -7.49 4.68
N GLU A 52 7.66 -6.82 5.22
CA GLU A 52 6.42 -7.44 5.67
C GLU A 52 5.36 -7.47 4.54
N TYR A 53 5.71 -8.01 3.36
CA TYR A 53 4.90 -7.94 2.14
C TYR A 53 3.51 -8.58 2.29
N ASN A 54 3.44 -9.76 2.90
CA ASN A 54 2.17 -10.43 3.20
C ASN A 54 1.27 -9.60 4.12
N LYS A 55 1.84 -8.90 5.12
CA LYS A 55 1.05 -8.04 6.00
C LYS A 55 0.54 -6.80 5.25
N ALA A 56 1.37 -6.24 4.35
CA ALA A 56 0.96 -5.13 3.49
C ALA A 56 -0.23 -5.52 2.61
N GLU A 57 -0.16 -6.68 1.96
CA GLU A 57 -1.25 -7.21 1.15
C GLU A 57 -2.53 -7.43 1.97
N ASN A 58 -2.44 -8.04 3.15
CA ASN A 58 -3.61 -8.22 4.02
C ASN A 58 -4.28 -6.89 4.39
N VAL A 59 -3.51 -5.84 4.67
CA VAL A 59 -4.04 -4.50 4.95
C VAL A 59 -4.74 -3.93 3.71
N LEU A 60 -4.12 -4.06 2.53
CA LEU A 60 -4.70 -3.62 1.27
C LEU A 60 -6.04 -4.32 0.99
N PHE A 61 -6.10 -5.65 1.12
CA PHE A 61 -7.33 -6.42 0.90
C PHE A 61 -8.45 -6.05 1.86
N ASN A 62 -8.13 -5.78 3.12
CA ASN A 62 -9.10 -5.32 4.11
C ASN A 62 -9.73 -3.97 3.69
N GLU A 63 -8.94 -3.03 3.18
CA GLU A 63 -9.46 -1.76 2.68
C GLU A 63 -10.24 -1.90 1.37
N VAL A 64 -9.76 -2.70 0.42
CA VAL A 64 -10.49 -3.03 -0.82
C VAL A 64 -11.86 -3.63 -0.52
N THR A 65 -11.94 -4.51 0.48
CA THR A 65 -13.19 -5.18 0.85
C THR A 65 -14.18 -4.22 1.52
N LYS A 66 -13.70 -3.31 2.37
CA LYS A 66 -14.54 -2.34 3.08
C LYS A 66 -14.99 -1.18 2.19
N HIS A 67 -14.10 -0.70 1.34
CA HIS A 67 -14.28 0.49 0.52
C HIS A 67 -13.85 0.23 -0.92
N PRO A 68 -14.53 -0.67 -1.66
CA PRO A 68 -14.18 -0.94 -3.04
C PRO A 68 -14.41 0.32 -3.89
N SER A 69 -13.32 0.95 -4.32
CA SER A 69 -13.35 2.18 -5.10
C SER A 69 -12.20 2.21 -6.12
N LYS A 70 -12.30 3.09 -7.11
CA LYS A 70 -11.23 3.30 -8.09
C LYS A 70 -9.96 3.86 -7.44
N GLU A 71 -10.10 4.64 -6.36
CA GLU A 71 -8.96 5.18 -5.62
C GLU A 71 -8.20 4.07 -4.90
N VAL A 72 -8.88 3.14 -4.21
CA VAL A 72 -8.21 2.00 -3.57
C VAL A 72 -7.54 1.09 -4.61
N TYR A 73 -8.13 0.93 -5.79
CA TYR A 73 -7.50 0.21 -6.90
C TYR A 73 -6.18 0.86 -7.33
N SER A 74 -6.15 2.19 -7.49
CA SER A 74 -4.92 2.91 -7.83
C SER A 74 -3.83 2.70 -6.78
N ILE A 75 -4.19 2.71 -5.49
CA ILE A 75 -3.25 2.44 -4.39
C ILE A 75 -2.73 1.00 -4.45
N ALA A 76 -3.58 0.03 -4.83
CA ALA A 76 -3.18 -1.35 -5.04
C ALA A 76 -2.17 -1.47 -6.19
N GLU A 77 -2.42 -0.80 -7.32
CA GLU A 77 -1.51 -0.78 -8.47
C GLU A 77 -0.14 -0.22 -8.07
N ASP A 78 -0.10 0.89 -7.35
CA ASP A 78 1.15 1.47 -6.85
C ASP A 78 1.90 0.52 -5.92
N PHE A 79 1.19 -0.12 -4.98
CA PHE A 79 1.76 -1.12 -4.07
C PHE A 79 2.43 -2.27 -4.82
N TYR A 80 1.70 -2.88 -5.77
CA TYR A 80 2.22 -4.01 -6.54
C TYR A 80 3.31 -3.62 -7.53
N ASN A 81 3.28 -2.40 -8.09
CA ASN A 81 4.36 -1.87 -8.92
C ASN A 81 5.67 -1.72 -8.13
N ILE A 82 5.60 -1.27 -6.87
CA ILE A 82 6.77 -1.22 -5.99
C ILE A 82 7.33 -2.63 -5.76
N LEU A 83 6.48 -3.63 -5.50
CA LEU A 83 6.93 -5.01 -5.32
C LEU A 83 7.47 -5.63 -6.61
N LEU A 84 6.90 -5.33 -7.78
CA LEU A 84 7.40 -5.78 -9.08
C LEU A 84 8.78 -5.21 -9.42
N SER A 85 9.13 -4.05 -8.87
CA SER A 85 10.47 -3.47 -9.03
C SER A 85 11.56 -4.21 -8.24
N LYS A 86 11.17 -5.11 -7.32
CA LYS A 86 12.10 -5.91 -6.51
C LYS A 86 12.57 -7.15 -7.27
N SER A 87 13.75 -7.66 -6.89
CA SER A 87 14.26 -8.91 -7.43
C SER A 87 13.46 -10.11 -6.89
N ASP A 88 13.45 -11.21 -7.64
CA ASP A 88 12.80 -12.44 -7.22
C ASP A 88 13.39 -12.97 -5.90
N ASP A 89 14.71 -12.85 -5.71
CA ASP A 89 15.39 -13.23 -4.46
C ASP A 89 14.91 -12.40 -3.26
N GLU A 90 14.67 -11.10 -3.44
CA GLU A 90 14.17 -10.23 -2.36
C GLU A 90 12.72 -10.58 -2.00
N LEU A 91 11.88 -10.84 -2.99
CA LEU A 91 10.50 -11.27 -2.78
C LEU A 91 10.47 -12.60 -2.03
N ILE A 92 11.23 -13.60 -2.50
CA ILE A 92 11.28 -14.93 -1.88
C ILE A 92 11.82 -14.85 -0.45
N LYS A 93 12.87 -14.06 -0.19
CA LYS A 93 13.42 -13.83 1.14
C LYS A 93 12.39 -13.28 2.13
N ASN A 94 11.43 -12.50 1.63
CA ASN A 94 10.34 -11.91 2.41
C ASN A 94 9.03 -12.70 2.27
N ASN A 95 9.10 -13.97 1.83
CA ASN A 95 7.99 -14.89 1.69
C ASN A 95 6.88 -14.37 0.76
N PHE A 96 7.29 -13.81 -0.37
CA PHE A 96 6.41 -13.27 -1.40
C PHE A 96 6.92 -13.65 -2.80
N SER A 97 6.09 -13.47 -3.83
CA SER A 97 6.42 -13.86 -5.19
C SER A 97 5.73 -12.98 -6.24
N LYS A 98 6.28 -12.96 -7.46
CA LYS A 98 5.62 -12.29 -8.60
C LYS A 98 4.26 -12.92 -8.93
N CYS A 99 4.09 -14.22 -8.71
CA CYS A 99 2.81 -14.89 -8.91
C CYS A 99 1.74 -14.33 -7.97
N GLU A 100 2.07 -14.12 -6.68
CA GLU A 100 1.18 -13.49 -5.71
C GLU A 100 0.81 -12.07 -6.11
N ILE A 101 1.76 -11.29 -6.64
CA ILE A 101 1.47 -9.95 -7.17
C ILE A 101 0.35 -9.98 -8.23
N TYR A 102 0.48 -10.83 -9.26
CA TYR A 102 -0.51 -10.91 -10.32
C TYR A 102 -1.85 -11.49 -9.83
N GLN A 103 -1.82 -12.45 -8.91
CA GLN A 103 -3.03 -13.02 -8.31
C GLN A 103 -3.77 -11.95 -7.51
N GLY A 104 -3.07 -11.24 -6.63
CA GLY A 104 -3.64 -10.17 -5.81
C GLY A 104 -4.29 -9.06 -6.63
N LEU A 105 -3.60 -8.56 -7.68
CA LEU A 105 -4.19 -7.57 -8.60
C LEU A 105 -5.48 -8.05 -9.26
N LYS A 106 -5.50 -9.30 -9.72
CA LYS A 106 -6.69 -9.90 -10.35
C LYS A 106 -7.84 -10.03 -9.35
N GLU A 107 -7.55 -10.43 -8.12
CA GLU A 107 -8.56 -10.57 -7.07
C GLU A 107 -9.14 -9.23 -6.64
N ILE A 108 -8.30 -8.20 -6.43
CA ILE A 108 -8.76 -6.84 -6.12
C ILE A 108 -9.66 -6.32 -7.24
N LYS A 109 -9.26 -6.50 -8.50
CA LYS A 109 -10.09 -6.12 -9.66
C LYS A 109 -11.46 -6.81 -9.60
N ASN A 110 -11.49 -8.11 -9.35
CA ASN A 110 -12.73 -8.88 -9.24
C ASN A 110 -13.62 -8.39 -8.08
N ILE A 111 -13.03 -8.06 -6.92
CA ILE A 111 -13.79 -7.52 -5.78
C ILE A 111 -14.47 -6.21 -6.16
N ILE A 112 -13.74 -5.31 -6.81
CA ILE A 112 -14.26 -4.00 -7.23
C ILE A 112 -15.33 -4.17 -8.31
N GLU A 113 -15.12 -5.05 -9.29
CA GLU A 113 -16.13 -5.34 -10.32
C GLU A 113 -17.40 -5.95 -9.73
N LYS A 114 -17.29 -6.93 -8.82
CA LYS A 114 -18.44 -7.51 -8.11
C LYS A 114 -19.20 -6.48 -7.28
N SER A 115 -18.49 -5.56 -6.62
CA SER A 115 -19.12 -4.51 -5.82
C SER A 115 -19.94 -3.50 -6.65
N LYS A 116 -19.63 -3.36 -7.94
CA LYS A 116 -20.41 -2.55 -8.89
C LYS A 116 -21.67 -3.28 -9.36
N LEU A 117 -21.62 -4.61 -9.48
CA LEU A 117 -22.74 -5.44 -9.95
C LEU A 117 -23.86 -5.61 -8.91
N THR A 118 -23.56 -5.48 -7.61
CA THR A 118 -24.57 -5.61 -6.53
C THR A 118 -25.31 -4.32 -6.20
N LYS A 119 -24.94 -3.18 -6.81
CA LYS A 119 -25.57 -1.87 -6.61
C LYS A 119 -26.57 -1.48 -7.71
N SER A 120 -26.95 -2.42 -8.58
CA SER A 120 -27.86 -2.17 -9.71
C SER A 120 -29.23 -2.81 -9.53
#